data_AF-A0A0B1U831-F1
#
_entry.id   AF-A0A0B1U831-F1
#
_cell.length_a   1.000
_cell.length_b   1.000
_cell.length_c   1.000
_cell.angle_alpha   90.00
_cell.angle_beta   90.00
_cell.angle_gamma   90.00
#
_symmetry.space_group_name_H-M   'P 1'
#
loop_
_entity.id
_entity.type
_entity.pdbx_description
1 polymer ?
#
loop_
_entity_poly.entity_id
_entity_poly.type
_entity_poly.pdbx_seq_one_letter_code
_entity_poly.pdbx_strand_id
1 'polypeptide(L)'
;MGLGREATKRAMGTGQAAVHSLQCPGRLTTGLVTFILVVGLCLVATVPGLAAKADTKTFNAYYASQSAKIYDHLLKVADYYTSLTKEGNSERVKDVLALRASLAACWELVLNAGDMVYIYDTLDPGCSGALTQLAAMIKTGLGTVAGKLDKELQWMRLVEKNVADLPVSVELSQSFRDIEAMAAYFRTAAQTFEPSAAGETRQSVHK
;
A
#
# COMPACT_ATOMS: atom_id res chain seq x y z
N MET A 1 -30.62 -41.58 -13.86
CA MET A 1 -31.55 -42.60 -13.31
C MET A 1 -30.86 -43.18 -12.08
N GLY A 2 -31.42 -43.22 -10.86
CA GLY A 2 -32.77 -42.95 -10.44
C GLY A 2 -32.82 -42.38 -9.02
N LEU A 3 -33.86 -41.57 -8.81
CA LEU A 3 -34.36 -41.15 -7.51
C LEU A 3 -35.06 -42.36 -6.88
N GLY A 4 -34.63 -42.73 -5.66
CA GLY A 4 -35.30 -43.75 -4.84
C GLY A 4 -35.98 -43.09 -3.65
N ARG A 5 -37.22 -42.63 -3.84
CA ARG A 5 -38.21 -42.44 -2.77
C ARG A 5 -38.73 -43.81 -2.38
N GLU A 6 -38.74 -44.16 -1.11
CA GLU A 6 -39.80 -44.99 -0.55
C GLU A 6 -40.14 -44.56 0.88
N ALA A 7 -41.43 -44.62 1.16
CA ALA A 7 -42.11 -44.15 2.35
C ALA A 7 -42.80 -45.32 3.04
N THR A 8 -43.33 -45.04 4.25
CA THR A 8 -44.35 -45.81 5.01
C THR A 8 -43.80 -47.06 5.73
N LYS A 9 -44.20 -47.45 6.94
CA LYS A 9 -45.55 -47.43 7.55
C LYS A 9 -45.51 -47.72 9.06
N ARG A 10 -46.57 -47.23 9.72
CA ARG A 10 -47.05 -47.35 11.13
C ARG A 10 -46.82 -48.69 11.85
N ALA A 11 -46.70 -48.62 13.18
CA ALA A 11 -47.40 -49.51 14.09
C ALA A 11 -47.79 -48.78 15.39
N MET A 12 -49.02 -49.03 15.81
CA MET A 12 -49.79 -48.41 16.88
C MET A 12 -49.96 -49.46 17.97
N GLY A 13 -49.72 -49.10 19.24
CA GLY A 13 -49.89 -49.99 20.39
C GLY A 13 -50.33 -49.19 21.61
N THR A 14 -51.62 -49.29 21.92
CA THR A 14 -52.31 -48.69 23.07
C THR A 14 -52.15 -49.59 24.31
N GLY A 15 -51.80 -49.00 25.46
CA GLY A 15 -51.86 -49.63 26.76
C GLY A 15 -52.14 -48.58 27.84
N GLN A 16 -53.25 -48.74 28.55
CA GLN A 16 -53.89 -47.77 29.44
C GLN A 16 -53.84 -48.30 30.87
N ALA A 17 -53.37 -47.51 31.85
CA ALA A 17 -53.76 -47.62 33.26
C ALA A 17 -53.40 -46.33 34.01
N ALA A 18 -54.40 -45.79 34.73
CA ALA A 18 -54.36 -44.63 35.63
C ALA A 18 -53.44 -44.87 36.86
N VAL A 19 -53.04 -43.93 37.71
CA VAL A 19 -53.74 -42.83 38.41
C VAL A 19 -52.68 -41.87 39.01
N HIS A 20 -53.05 -40.59 39.14
CA HIS A 20 -52.72 -39.62 40.20
C HIS A 20 -52.21 -38.25 39.73
N SER A 21 -53.09 -37.28 39.94
CA SER A 21 -52.88 -35.84 39.87
C SER A 21 -51.76 -35.37 40.78
N LEU A 22 -50.82 -34.60 40.23
CA LEU A 22 -50.13 -33.53 40.93
C LEU A 22 -50.04 -32.33 39.99
N GLN A 23 -50.85 -31.31 40.26
CA GLN A 23 -50.67 -29.97 39.74
C GLN A 23 -49.34 -29.39 40.24
N CYS A 24 -48.57 -28.77 39.34
CA CYS A 24 -47.88 -27.51 39.58
C CYS A 24 -47.36 -26.95 38.24
N PRO A 25 -47.68 -25.69 37.87
CA PRO A 25 -47.19 -25.08 36.65
C PRO A 25 -45.83 -24.43 36.89
N GLY A 26 -44.85 -24.71 36.04
CA GLY A 26 -43.52 -24.09 36.13
C GLY A 26 -42.82 -24.09 34.78
N ARG A 27 -42.88 -22.95 34.10
CA ARG A 27 -42.13 -22.62 32.87
C ARG A 27 -40.66 -23.02 32.98
N LEU A 28 -40.17 -23.90 32.11
CA LEU A 28 -38.73 -24.20 31.97
C LEU A 28 -38.42 -24.75 30.56
N THR A 29 -38.78 -24.01 29.51
CA THR A 29 -38.44 -24.39 28.12
C THR A 29 -37.96 -23.19 27.29
N THR A 30 -37.11 -22.35 27.87
CA THR A 30 -36.45 -21.22 27.18
C THR A 30 -34.94 -21.15 27.48
N GLY A 31 -34.34 -22.22 28.01
CA GLY A 31 -32.91 -22.25 28.34
C GLY A 31 -32.02 -22.96 27.31
N LEU A 32 -32.52 -24.02 26.67
CA LEU A 32 -31.64 -24.95 25.93
C LEU A 32 -31.37 -24.52 24.48
N VAL A 33 -32.30 -23.82 23.83
CA VAL A 33 -32.13 -23.33 22.44
C VAL A 33 -31.15 -22.14 22.40
N THR A 34 -31.15 -21.31 23.44
CA THR A 34 -30.27 -20.16 23.57
C THR A 34 -28.81 -20.58 23.80
N PHE A 35 -28.57 -21.69 24.49
CA PHE A 35 -27.22 -22.14 24.84
C PHE A 35 -26.44 -22.67 23.61
N ILE A 36 -27.10 -23.37 22.69
CA ILE A 36 -26.48 -23.89 21.47
C ILE A 36 -26.19 -22.74 20.49
N LEU A 37 -27.05 -21.72 20.45
CA LEU A 37 -26.86 -20.55 19.58
C LEU A 37 -25.74 -19.63 20.11
N VAL A 38 -25.53 -19.57 21.43
CA VAL A 38 -24.42 -18.82 22.04
C VAL A 38 -23.08 -19.54 21.86
N VAL A 39 -23.01 -20.87 21.99
CA VAL A 39 -21.76 -21.61 21.80
C VAL A 39 -21.36 -21.68 20.32
N GLY A 40 -22.33 -21.76 19.39
CA GLY A 40 -22.07 -21.68 17.95
C GLY A 40 -21.60 -20.30 17.48
N LEU A 41 -22.05 -19.22 18.13
CA LEU A 41 -21.63 -17.84 17.82
C LEU A 41 -20.27 -17.48 18.44
N CYS A 42 -19.85 -18.16 19.50
CA CYS A 42 -18.55 -17.96 20.14
C CYS A 42 -17.36 -18.61 19.41
N LEU A 43 -17.60 -19.41 18.36
CA LEU A 43 -16.56 -20.12 17.61
C LEU A 43 -16.14 -19.46 16.29
N VAL A 44 -16.69 -18.29 15.95
CA VAL A 44 -16.41 -17.60 14.66
C VAL A 44 -15.52 -16.35 14.81
N ALA A 45 -15.13 -15.93 16.02
CA ALA A 45 -14.49 -14.61 16.19
C ALA A 45 -13.24 -14.61 17.07
N THR A 46 -12.25 -15.45 16.74
CA THR A 46 -10.85 -15.19 17.11
C THR A 46 -9.93 -15.53 15.94
N VAL A 47 -10.14 -14.87 14.80
CA VAL A 47 -9.02 -14.68 13.86
C VAL A 47 -8.19 -13.55 14.46
N PRO A 48 -6.90 -13.77 14.79
CA PRO A 48 -6.04 -12.67 15.22
C PRO A 48 -6.10 -11.59 14.14
N GLY A 49 -6.43 -10.36 14.56
CA GLY A 49 -6.68 -9.25 13.66
C GLY A 49 -5.57 -9.14 12.63
N LEU A 50 -5.94 -9.29 11.35
CA LEU A 50 -5.05 -9.00 10.24
C LEU A 50 -4.48 -7.61 10.47
N ALA A 51 -3.15 -7.48 10.51
CA ALA A 51 -2.51 -6.18 10.56
C ALA A 51 -3.04 -5.36 9.37
N ALA A 52 -3.67 -4.21 9.65
CA ALA A 52 -4.22 -3.38 8.59
C ALA A 52 -3.08 -2.91 7.69
N LYS A 53 -3.10 -3.36 6.43
CA LYS A 53 -2.16 -2.93 5.40
C LYS A 53 -2.35 -1.42 5.14
N ALA A 54 -1.27 -0.68 4.97
CA ALA A 54 -1.32 0.74 4.65
C ALA A 54 -2.06 0.95 3.32
N ASP A 55 -2.91 1.99 3.24
CA ASP A 55 -3.57 2.37 1.98
C ASP A 55 -2.58 3.11 1.06
N THR A 56 -2.23 2.46 -0.04
CA THR A 56 -1.26 2.95 -1.03
C THR A 56 -1.91 3.64 -2.23
N LYS A 57 -3.26 3.73 -2.28
CA LYS A 57 -3.97 4.31 -3.43
C LYS A 57 -3.53 5.73 -3.74
N THR A 58 -3.40 6.56 -2.71
CA THR A 58 -2.95 7.95 -2.85
C THR A 58 -1.50 8.03 -3.31
N PHE A 59 -0.64 7.13 -2.80
CA PHE A 59 0.74 7.00 -3.26
C PHE A 59 0.80 6.68 -4.75
N ASN A 60 0.12 5.61 -5.18
CA ASN A 60 0.17 5.13 -6.55
C ASN A 60 -0.37 6.19 -7.55
N ALA A 61 -1.42 6.91 -7.20
CA ALA A 61 -1.97 7.97 -8.03
C ALA A 61 -0.99 9.16 -8.18
N TYR A 62 -0.40 9.63 -7.08
CA TYR A 62 0.58 10.71 -7.11
C TYR A 62 1.85 10.28 -7.86
N TYR A 63 2.37 9.09 -7.52
CA TYR A 63 3.54 8.48 -8.13
C TYR A 63 3.39 8.37 -9.65
N ALA A 64 2.30 7.81 -10.15
CA ALA A 64 2.08 7.64 -11.59
C ALA A 64 2.12 8.98 -12.36
N SER A 65 1.51 10.03 -11.80
CA SER A 65 1.51 11.36 -12.43
C SER A 65 2.90 12.02 -12.40
N GLN A 66 3.57 11.98 -11.25
CA GLN A 66 4.83 12.70 -11.06
C GLN A 66 6.03 11.98 -11.67
N SER A 67 6.03 10.65 -11.64
CA SER A 67 7.05 9.83 -12.29
C SER A 67 7.09 10.10 -13.80
N ALA A 68 5.93 10.14 -14.46
CA ALA A 68 5.83 10.47 -15.88
C ALA A 68 6.41 11.85 -16.23
N LYS A 69 6.22 12.87 -15.38
CA LYS A 69 6.80 14.21 -15.60
C LYS A 69 8.33 14.21 -15.52
N ILE A 70 8.88 13.54 -14.50
CA ILE A 70 10.34 13.45 -14.33
C ILE A 70 10.97 12.71 -15.52
N TYR A 71 10.31 11.67 -16.02
CA TYR A 71 10.74 10.98 -17.24
C TYR A 71 10.65 11.87 -18.49
N ASP A 72 9.59 12.67 -18.63
CA ASP A 72 9.45 13.63 -19.75
C ASP A 72 10.57 14.68 -19.74
N HIS A 73 10.96 15.20 -18.57
CA HIS A 73 12.13 16.08 -18.44
C HIS A 73 13.42 15.41 -18.94
N LEU A 74 13.65 14.15 -18.56
CA LEU A 74 14.80 13.37 -19.01
C LEU A 74 14.81 13.24 -20.54
N LEU A 75 13.67 12.94 -21.16
CA LEU A 75 13.57 12.81 -22.61
C LEU A 75 13.91 14.11 -23.33
N LYS A 76 13.35 15.25 -22.88
CA LYS A 76 13.63 16.55 -23.50
C LYS A 76 15.09 16.96 -23.40
N VAL A 77 15.73 16.70 -22.25
CA VAL A 77 17.17 16.96 -22.09
C VAL A 77 18.00 16.00 -22.95
N ALA A 78 17.57 14.74 -23.11
CA ALA A 78 18.22 13.79 -24.01
C ALA A 78 18.08 14.17 -25.49
N ASP A 79 16.94 14.70 -25.89
CA ASP A 79 16.70 15.22 -27.24
C ASP A 79 17.58 16.44 -27.53
N TYR A 80 17.68 17.36 -26.57
CA TYR A 80 18.55 18.53 -26.69
C TYR A 80 20.04 18.16 -26.71
N TYR A 81 20.46 17.20 -25.88
CA TYR A 81 21.81 16.62 -25.96
C TYR A 81 22.10 16.06 -27.36
N THR A 82 21.12 15.36 -27.94
CA THR A 82 21.23 14.76 -29.27
C THR A 82 21.32 15.83 -30.35
N SER A 83 20.58 16.94 -30.24
CA SER A 83 20.67 18.05 -31.20
C SER A 83 22.05 18.71 -31.16
N LEU A 84 22.56 19.03 -29.97
CA LEU A 84 23.90 19.62 -29.80
C LEU A 84 25.01 18.71 -30.35
N THR A 85 24.86 17.40 -30.17
CA THR A 85 25.81 16.41 -30.71
C THR A 85 25.82 16.41 -32.24
N LYS A 86 24.64 16.49 -32.87
CA LYS A 86 24.51 16.58 -34.35
C LYS A 86 25.08 17.88 -34.90
N GLU A 87 24.96 18.98 -34.16
CA GLU A 87 25.52 20.29 -34.51
C GLU A 87 27.04 20.39 -34.29
N GLY A 88 27.67 19.37 -33.67
CA GLY A 88 29.10 19.37 -33.39
C GLY A 88 29.53 20.31 -32.26
N ASN A 89 28.60 20.70 -31.37
CA ASN A 89 28.86 21.66 -30.29
C ASN A 89 29.57 21.02 -29.09
N SER A 90 30.81 20.59 -29.30
CA SER A 90 31.62 19.86 -28.31
C SER A 90 31.83 20.60 -26.98
N GLU A 91 31.77 21.93 -26.99
CA GLU A 91 31.94 22.74 -25.79
C GLU A 91 30.72 22.67 -24.85
N ARG A 92 29.50 22.65 -25.40
CA ARG A 92 28.26 22.69 -24.59
C ARG A 92 27.67 21.31 -24.32
N VAL A 93 27.99 20.33 -25.16
CA VAL A 93 27.51 18.93 -25.04
C VAL A 93 27.85 18.31 -23.68
N LYS A 94 29.01 18.63 -23.09
CA LYS A 94 29.44 18.11 -21.78
C LYS A 94 28.54 18.53 -20.62
N ASP A 95 28.11 19.80 -20.57
CA ASP A 95 27.25 20.30 -19.49
C ASP A 95 25.84 19.71 -19.61
N VAL A 96 25.31 19.61 -20.83
CA VAL A 96 24.00 18.98 -21.07
C VAL A 96 24.03 17.48 -20.82
N LEU A 97 25.15 16.80 -21.11
CA LEU A 97 25.34 15.38 -20.75
C LEU A 97 25.31 15.16 -19.24
N ALA A 98 25.97 16.03 -18.47
CA ALA A 98 25.93 15.95 -17.01
C ALA A 98 24.51 16.11 -16.46
N LEU A 99 23.73 17.04 -17.02
CA LEU A 99 22.32 17.23 -16.64
C LEU A 99 21.46 16.01 -16.99
N ARG A 100 21.66 15.45 -18.18
CA ARG A 100 20.98 14.21 -18.58
C ARG A 100 21.31 13.06 -17.61
N ALA A 101 22.57 12.94 -17.19
CA ALA A 101 22.99 11.91 -16.25
C ALA A 101 22.33 12.06 -14.87
N SER A 102 22.28 13.29 -14.32
CA SER A 102 21.59 13.54 -13.06
C SER A 102 20.07 13.34 -13.16
N LEU A 103 19.43 13.74 -14.27
CA LEU A 103 18.01 13.45 -14.49
C LEU A 103 17.72 11.95 -14.60
N ALA A 104 18.60 11.19 -15.24
CA ALA A 104 18.50 9.73 -15.29
C ALA A 104 18.65 9.13 -13.88
N ALA A 105 19.60 9.62 -13.08
CA ALA A 105 19.76 9.18 -11.70
C ALA A 105 18.51 9.48 -10.85
N CYS A 106 17.93 10.68 -10.98
CA CYS A 106 16.66 11.03 -10.35
C CYS A 106 15.52 10.10 -10.78
N TRP A 107 15.44 9.78 -12.07
CA TRP A 107 14.42 8.88 -12.60
C TRP A 107 14.52 7.46 -12.01
N GLU A 108 15.72 6.89 -12.00
CA GLU A 108 15.98 5.58 -11.39
C GLU A 108 15.67 5.56 -9.90
N LEU A 109 16.00 6.62 -9.17
CA LEU A 109 15.65 6.76 -7.76
C LEU A 109 14.14 6.76 -7.53
N VAL A 110 13.39 7.43 -8.41
CA VAL A 110 11.92 7.43 -8.38
C VAL A 110 11.38 6.03 -8.67
N LEU A 111 11.90 5.33 -9.70
CA LEU A 111 11.50 3.95 -10.01
C LEU A 111 11.66 3.02 -8.81
N ASN A 112 12.81 3.08 -8.13
CA ASN A 112 13.05 2.30 -6.93
C ASN A 112 12.02 2.57 -5.82
N ALA A 113 11.54 3.81 -5.66
CA ALA A 113 10.47 4.13 -4.72
C ALA A 113 9.13 3.50 -5.11
N GLY A 114 8.80 3.52 -6.41
CA GLY A 114 7.62 2.84 -6.94
C GLY A 114 7.67 1.33 -6.70
N ASP A 115 8.79 0.69 -7.02
CA ASP A 115 8.97 -0.76 -6.89
C ASP A 115 8.81 -1.24 -5.45
N MET A 116 9.34 -0.49 -4.48
CA MET A 116 9.17 -0.80 -3.07
C MET A 116 7.69 -0.87 -2.67
N VAL A 117 6.89 0.13 -3.07
CA VAL A 117 5.45 0.18 -2.74
C VAL A 117 4.66 -0.85 -3.55
N TYR A 118 5.03 -1.09 -4.81
CA TYR A 118 4.43 -2.13 -5.63
C TYR A 118 4.59 -3.51 -4.98
N ILE A 119 5.81 -3.87 -4.56
CA ILE A 119 6.07 -5.16 -3.90
C ILE A 119 5.19 -5.27 -2.63
N TYR A 120 5.08 -4.21 -1.85
CA TYR A 120 4.20 -4.19 -0.68
C TYR A 120 2.74 -4.42 -1.04
N ASP A 121 2.24 -3.80 -2.11
CA ASP A 121 0.88 -4.01 -2.62
C ASP A 121 0.62 -5.45 -3.04
N THR A 122 1.63 -6.16 -3.55
CA THR A 122 1.48 -7.57 -3.95
C THR A 122 1.48 -8.57 -2.78
N LEU A 123 1.93 -8.17 -1.58
CA LEU A 123 1.94 -9.09 -0.43
C LEU A 123 0.54 -9.39 0.09
N ASP A 124 0.31 -10.67 0.41
CA ASP A 124 -0.89 -11.17 1.06
C ASP A 124 -1.11 -10.47 2.42
N PRO A 125 -2.28 -9.85 2.66
CA PRO A 125 -2.67 -9.28 3.95
C PRO A 125 -2.51 -10.23 5.16
N GLY A 126 -2.57 -11.55 4.96
CA GLY A 126 -2.34 -12.57 5.97
C GLY A 126 -0.90 -12.67 6.48
N CYS A 127 0.07 -12.12 5.74
CA CYS A 127 1.50 -12.16 6.08
C CYS A 127 1.91 -10.98 6.99
N SER A 128 1.27 -10.84 8.14
CA SER A 128 1.41 -9.66 9.03
C SER A 128 2.86 -9.31 9.37
N GLY A 129 3.70 -10.30 9.71
CA GLY A 129 5.12 -10.08 10.02
C GLY A 129 5.92 -9.52 8.84
N ALA A 130 5.72 -10.08 7.64
CA ALA A 130 6.38 -9.59 6.42
C ALA A 130 5.89 -8.20 6.03
N LEU A 131 4.58 -7.92 6.20
CA LEU A 131 4.00 -6.60 5.95
C LEU A 131 4.58 -5.54 6.90
N THR A 132 4.69 -5.84 8.19
CA THR A 132 5.30 -4.91 9.15
C THR A 132 6.77 -4.65 8.83
N GLN A 133 7.53 -5.70 8.49
CA GLN A 133 8.94 -5.55 8.11
C GLN A 133 9.09 -4.73 6.84
N LEU A 134 8.29 -5.00 5.81
CA LEU A 134 8.36 -4.29 4.54
C LEU A 134 7.87 -2.84 4.67
N ALA A 135 6.83 -2.57 5.45
CA ALA A 135 6.40 -1.20 5.74
C ALA A 135 7.53 -0.37 6.40
N ALA A 136 8.22 -0.94 7.38
CA ALA A 136 9.38 -0.28 8.00
C ALA A 136 10.52 -0.03 6.98
N MET A 137 10.80 -1.00 6.11
CA MET A 137 11.78 -0.82 5.03
C MET A 137 11.35 0.25 4.04
N ILE A 138 10.07 0.33 3.67
CA ILE A 138 9.54 1.36 2.77
C ILE A 138 9.68 2.74 3.39
N LYS A 139 9.32 2.91 4.66
CA LYS A 139 9.48 4.17 5.38
C LYS A 139 10.93 4.68 5.27
N THR A 140 11.90 3.84 5.60
CA THR A 140 13.33 4.18 5.50
C THR A 140 13.78 4.39 4.04
N GLY A 141 13.30 3.55 3.14
CA GLY A 141 13.60 3.58 1.71
C GLY A 141 13.14 4.88 1.05
N LEU A 142 11.89 5.28 1.25
CA LEU A 142 11.33 6.54 0.74
C LEU A 142 12.07 7.76 1.29
N GLY A 143 12.42 7.77 2.58
CA GLY A 143 13.25 8.81 3.17
C GLY A 143 14.66 8.88 2.55
N THR A 144 15.27 7.71 2.28
CA THR A 144 16.58 7.61 1.64
C THR A 144 16.53 8.10 0.19
N VAL A 145 15.51 7.70 -0.57
CA VAL A 145 15.30 8.16 -1.94
C VAL A 145 15.12 9.67 -1.96
N ALA A 146 14.28 10.25 -1.10
CA ALA A 146 14.11 11.69 -1.00
C ALA A 146 15.43 12.44 -0.76
N GLY A 147 16.25 11.95 0.19
CA GLY A 147 17.57 12.55 0.46
C GLY A 147 18.57 12.41 -0.69
N LYS A 148 18.46 11.36 -1.52
CA LYS A 148 19.28 11.21 -2.73
C LYS A 148 18.81 12.16 -3.84
N LEU A 149 17.50 12.35 -4.00
CA LEU A 149 16.94 13.33 -4.93
C LEU A 149 17.41 14.75 -4.58
N ASP A 150 17.45 15.13 -3.30
CA ASP A 150 18.00 16.45 -2.90
C ASP A 150 19.46 16.62 -3.32
N LYS A 151 20.26 15.56 -3.22
CA LYS A 151 21.69 15.61 -3.59
C LYS A 151 21.86 15.79 -5.09
N GLU A 152 21.08 15.05 -5.90
CA GLU A 152 21.09 15.26 -7.35
C GLU A 152 20.64 16.66 -7.73
N LEU A 153 19.62 17.22 -7.06
CA LEU A 153 19.21 18.61 -7.26
C LEU A 153 20.32 19.62 -6.96
N GLN A 154 21.11 19.39 -5.90
CA GLN A 154 22.27 20.24 -5.61
C GLN A 154 23.31 20.17 -6.74
N TRP A 155 23.59 18.99 -7.28
CA TRP A 155 24.48 18.82 -8.43
C TRP A 155 23.94 19.50 -9.69
N MET A 156 22.66 19.31 -10.00
CA MET A 156 22.03 19.91 -11.17
C MET A 156 22.04 21.44 -11.12
N ARG A 157 21.83 22.05 -9.95
CA ARG A 157 21.93 23.51 -9.75
C ARG A 157 23.34 24.08 -9.98
N LEU A 158 24.38 23.29 -9.76
CA LEU A 158 25.75 23.72 -10.11
C LEU A 158 25.94 23.77 -11.62
N VAL A 159 25.39 22.79 -12.34
CA VAL A 159 25.49 22.70 -13.80
C VAL A 159 24.52 23.67 -14.51
N GLU A 160 23.36 23.99 -13.91
CA GLU A 160 22.39 24.95 -14.46
C GLU A 160 23.03 26.30 -14.82
N LYS A 161 23.96 26.78 -13.98
CA LYS A 161 24.69 28.04 -14.21
C LYS A 161 25.48 28.03 -15.52
N ASN A 162 25.98 26.86 -15.93
CA ASN A 162 26.75 26.72 -17.17
C ASN A 162 25.85 26.73 -18.40
N VAL A 163 24.56 26.40 -18.26
CA VAL A 163 23.61 26.27 -19.38
C VAL A 163 22.49 27.30 -19.33
N ALA A 164 22.60 28.32 -18.49
CA ALA A 164 21.54 29.30 -18.26
C ALA A 164 21.11 30.04 -19.53
N ASP A 165 22.05 30.26 -20.45
CA ASP A 165 21.85 30.86 -21.77
C ASP A 165 21.25 29.90 -22.82
N LEU A 166 21.15 28.61 -22.53
CA LEU A 166 20.62 27.61 -23.45
C LEU A 166 19.11 27.44 -23.27
N PRO A 167 18.36 27.09 -24.34
CA PRO A 167 16.92 26.81 -24.26
C PRO A 167 16.53 25.74 -23.22
N VAL A 168 17.43 24.80 -22.94
CA VAL A 168 17.20 23.72 -21.97
C VAL A 168 17.06 24.23 -20.53
N SER A 169 17.54 25.45 -20.21
CA SER A 169 17.48 26.01 -18.85
C SER A 169 16.05 26.14 -18.31
N VAL A 170 15.08 26.46 -19.18
CA VAL A 170 13.66 26.55 -18.81
C VAL A 170 13.14 25.19 -18.36
N GLU A 171 13.51 24.13 -19.08
CA GLU A 171 13.13 22.75 -18.74
C GLU A 171 13.75 22.33 -17.40
N LEU A 172 15.01 22.70 -17.15
CA LEU A 172 15.69 22.40 -15.88
C LEU A 172 14.99 23.04 -14.69
N SER A 173 14.65 24.32 -14.80
CA SER A 173 13.91 25.04 -13.76
C SER A 173 12.56 24.36 -13.42
N GLN A 174 11.86 23.80 -14.41
CA GLN A 174 10.64 23.02 -14.16
C GLN A 174 10.97 21.67 -13.51
N SER A 175 11.98 20.95 -14.03
CA SER A 175 12.40 19.66 -13.49
C SER A 175 12.79 19.74 -12.01
N PHE A 176 13.41 20.84 -11.59
CA PHE A 176 13.79 21.05 -10.19
C PHE A 176 12.58 21.10 -9.27
N ARG A 177 11.53 21.80 -9.70
CA ARG A 177 10.28 21.91 -8.93
C ARG A 177 9.58 20.56 -8.81
N ASP A 178 9.51 19.81 -9.91
CA ASP A 178 8.83 18.52 -9.90
C ASP A 178 9.62 17.46 -9.09
N ILE A 179 10.96 17.47 -9.15
CA ILE A 179 11.80 16.59 -8.32
C ILE A 179 11.76 17.01 -6.84
N GLU A 180 11.78 18.31 -6.51
CA GLU A 180 11.60 18.78 -5.13
C GLU A 180 10.25 18.38 -4.56
N ALA A 181 9.18 18.52 -5.35
CA ALA A 181 7.83 18.11 -4.98
C ALA A 181 7.79 16.59 -4.73
N MET A 182 8.40 15.79 -5.60
CA MET A 182 8.49 14.34 -5.43
C MET A 182 9.26 13.95 -4.16
N ALA A 183 10.42 14.57 -3.91
CA ALA A 183 11.20 14.31 -2.69
C ALA A 183 10.42 14.69 -1.43
N ALA A 184 9.74 15.85 -1.43
CA ALA A 184 8.86 16.27 -0.34
C ALA A 184 7.69 15.29 -0.12
N TYR A 185 7.10 14.81 -1.21
CA TYR A 185 6.03 13.82 -1.15
C TYR A 185 6.52 12.50 -0.55
N PHE A 186 7.66 11.97 -0.98
CA PHE A 186 8.20 10.73 -0.42
C PHE A 186 8.44 10.80 1.09
N ARG A 187 8.88 11.94 1.62
CA ARG A 187 8.99 12.12 3.08
C ARG A 187 7.64 12.06 3.78
N THR A 188 6.62 12.65 3.16
CA THR A 188 5.24 12.64 3.69
C THR A 188 4.66 11.24 3.62
N ALA A 189 4.77 10.58 2.46
CA ALA A 189 4.27 9.24 2.23
C ALA A 189 4.99 8.19 3.09
N ALA A 190 6.27 8.36 3.42
CA ALA A 190 6.98 7.47 4.33
C ALA A 190 6.25 7.29 5.68
N GLN A 191 5.55 8.32 6.16
CA GLN A 191 4.82 8.29 7.43
C GLN A 191 3.56 7.39 7.37
N THR A 192 3.06 7.04 6.19
CA THR A 192 1.91 6.15 6.06
C THR A 192 2.29 4.68 6.28
N PHE A 193 3.59 4.38 6.33
CA PHE A 193 4.14 3.04 6.55
C PHE A 193 4.71 2.86 7.97
N GLU A 194 4.27 3.69 8.92
CA GLU A 194 4.62 3.50 10.34
C GLU A 194 4.13 2.14 10.86
N PRO A 195 4.94 1.42 11.66
CA PRO A 195 4.46 0.23 12.34
C PRO A 195 3.28 0.60 13.24
N SER A 196 2.18 -0.13 13.15
CA SER A 196 1.10 -0.03 14.12
C SER A 196 1.70 -0.23 15.51
N ALA A 197 1.56 0.76 16.41
CA ALA A 197 2.22 0.74 17.71
C ALA A 197 1.95 -0.60 18.42
N ALA A 198 3.03 -1.29 18.80
CA ALA A 198 2.94 -2.46 19.66
C ALA A 198 2.38 -2.02 21.01
N GLY A 199 1.05 -2.10 21.20
CA GLY A 199 0.43 -1.76 22.48
C GLY A 199 -1.07 -1.44 22.50
N GLU A 200 -1.75 -1.18 21.37
CA GLU A 200 -3.20 -0.92 21.42
C GLU A 200 -4.04 -2.21 21.38
N THR A 201 -3.95 -3.02 22.44
CA THR A 201 -5.14 -3.70 22.96
C THR A 201 -6.02 -2.66 23.65
N ARG A 202 -6.73 -1.83 22.89
CA ARG A 202 -7.88 -1.08 23.43
C ARG A 202 -9.02 -2.06 23.67
N GLN A 203 -8.98 -2.75 24.81
CA GLN A 203 -10.21 -3.22 25.42
C GLN A 203 -10.86 -2.02 26.10
N SER A 204 -12.06 -1.65 25.64
CA SER A 204 -12.95 -0.76 26.38
C SER A 204 -13.46 -1.51 27.62
N VAL A 205 -12.99 -1.15 28.81
CA VAL A 205 -13.58 -1.62 30.06
C VAL A 205 -14.79 -0.74 30.38
N HIS A 206 -16.01 -1.28 30.20
CA HIS A 206 -17.19 -0.73 30.86
C HIS A 206 -17.24 -1.28 32.29
N LYS A 207 -17.33 -0.37 33.27
CA LYS A 207 -17.67 -0.69 34.67
C LYS A 207 -19.17 -0.98 34.79
#